data_AF-A0A951A7X4-F1
#
_entry.id   AF-A0A951A7X4-F1
#
_cell.length_a   1.000
_cell.length_b   1.000
_cell.length_c   1.000
_cell.angle_alpha   90.00
_cell.angle_beta   90.00
_cell.angle_gamma   90.00
#
_symmetry.space_group_name_H-M   'P 1'
#
loop_
_entity.id
_entity.type
_entity.pdbx_description
1 polymer ?
#
loop_
_entity_poly.entity_id
_entity_poly.type
_entity_poly.pdbx_seq_one_letter_code
_entity_poly.pdbx_strand_id
1 'polypeptide(L)'
;RLAREALTRPGGPTVLNAANETGVHAFLGGEIGFLDIAATVERTLELLPGGNLDSLDDVYDLDKAARATAAQVLAKRSAARLAEPAEKR
;
A
#
# COMPACT_ATOMS: atom_id res chain seq x y z
N ARG A 1 13.80 -3.92 -3.11
CA ARG A 1 13.25 -4.55 -4.34
C ARG A 1 12.10 -3.72 -4.89
N LEU A 2 11.00 -3.57 -4.14
CA LEU A 2 9.77 -2.90 -4.58
C LEU A 2 9.98 -1.52 -5.25
N ALA A 3 10.82 -0.65 -4.69
CA ALA A 3 11.11 0.65 -5.30
C ALA A 3 11.67 0.55 -6.73
N ARG A 4 12.56 -0.41 -7.00
CA ARG A 4 13.11 -0.64 -8.33
C ARG A 4 12.07 -1.19 -9.29
N GLU A 5 11.19 -2.07 -8.82
CA GLU A 5 10.10 -2.63 -9.63
C GLU A 5 8.99 -1.61 -9.92
N ALA A 6 8.71 -0.71 -8.98
CA ALA A 6 7.78 0.39 -9.18
C ALA A 6 8.25 1.32 -10.30
N LEU A 7 9.55 1.62 -10.38
CA LEU A 7 10.13 2.46 -11.43
C LEU A 7 10.00 1.87 -12.84
N THR A 8 9.78 0.56 -12.98
CA THR A 8 9.60 -0.06 -14.31
C THR A 8 8.15 -0.02 -14.80
N ARG A 9 7.22 0.56 -14.03
CA ARG A 9 5.78 0.58 -14.35
C ARG A 9 5.28 2.03 -14.45
N PRO A 10 4.47 2.38 -15.46
CA PRO A 10 3.78 3.67 -15.50
C PRO A 10 2.98 3.91 -14.22
N GLY A 11 3.26 5.01 -13.52
CA GLY A 11 2.62 5.36 -12.25
C GLY A 11 2.98 4.47 -11.05
N GLY A 12 3.88 3.49 -11.21
CA GLY A 12 4.32 2.62 -10.12
C GLY A 12 4.90 3.37 -8.92
N PRO A 13 5.74 4.42 -9.08
CA PRO A 13 6.26 5.20 -7.96
C PRO A 13 5.15 5.90 -7.16
N THR A 14 4.11 6.41 -7.83
CA THR A 14 2.93 7.02 -7.18
C THR A 14 2.20 6.00 -6.33
N VAL A 15 1.91 4.81 -6.89
CA VAL A 15 1.25 3.72 -6.15
C VAL A 15 2.07 3.29 -4.93
N LEU A 16 3.39 3.13 -5.10
CA LEU A 16 4.29 2.76 -4.02
C LEU A 16 4.29 3.81 -2.91
N ASN A 17 4.40 5.09 -3.26
CA ASN A 17 4.49 6.16 -2.27
C ASN A 17 3.18 6.26 -1.46
N ALA A 18 2.04 6.27 -2.15
CA ALA A 18 0.72 6.31 -1.53
C ALA A 18 0.48 5.11 -0.59
N ALA A 19 0.84 3.90 -1.02
CA ALA A 19 0.73 2.70 -0.20
C ALA A 19 1.67 2.73 1.01
N ASN A 20 2.90 3.22 0.84
CA ASN A 20 3.88 3.33 1.91
C ASN A 20 3.42 4.33 2.98
N GLU A 21 2.96 5.51 2.59
CA GLU A 21 2.43 6.50 3.54
C GLU A 21 1.23 5.97 4.31
N THR A 22 0.31 5.27 3.62
CA THR A 22 -0.87 4.65 4.25
C THR A 22 -0.44 3.57 5.26
N GLY A 23 0.52 2.72 4.89
CA GLY A 23 1.07 1.69 5.79
C GLY A 23 1.83 2.27 6.98
N VAL A 24 2.68 3.27 6.76
CA VAL A 24 3.41 3.95 7.84
C VAL A 24 2.45 4.62 8.81
N HIS A 25 1.39 5.28 8.32
CA HIS A 25 0.37 5.85 9.18
C HIS A 25 -0.28 4.80 10.10
N ALA A 26 -0.70 3.67 9.54
CA ALA A 26 -1.29 2.58 10.33
C ALA A 26 -0.29 1.94 11.31
N PHE A 27 0.99 1.85 10.94
CA PHE A 27 2.05 1.38 11.83
C PHE A 27 2.26 2.33 13.01
N LEU A 28 2.35 3.63 12.75
CA LEU A 28 2.46 4.66 13.80
C LEU A 28 1.21 4.70 14.70
N GLY A 29 0.04 4.33 14.17
CA GLY A 29 -1.19 4.13 14.93
C GLY A 29 -1.27 2.82 15.73
N GLY A 30 -0.27 1.94 15.62
CA GLY A 30 -0.23 0.64 16.32
C GLY A 30 -1.16 -0.43 15.74
N GLU A 31 -1.75 -0.20 14.56
CA GLU A 31 -2.72 -1.09 13.94
C GLU A 31 -2.07 -2.32 13.30
N ILE A 32 -0.84 -2.14 12.76
CA ILE A 32 -0.09 -3.17 12.04
C ILE A 32 1.35 -3.29 12.55
N GLY A 33 2.03 -4.39 12.22
CA GLY A 33 3.46 -4.55 12.48
C GLY A 33 4.33 -3.84 11.42
N PHE A 34 5.61 -3.62 11.74
CA PHE A 34 6.55 -2.93 10.83
C PHE A 34 6.66 -3.62 9.45
N LEU A 35 6.70 -4.96 9.42
CA LEU A 35 6.81 -5.72 8.16
C LEU A 35 5.53 -5.70 7.31
N ASP A 36 4.39 -5.35 7.90
CA ASP A 36 3.13 -5.23 7.17
C ASP A 36 3.13 -4.01 6.23
N ILE A 37 3.99 -3.01 6.47
CA ILE A 37 4.16 -1.87 5.56
C ILE A 37 4.63 -2.39 4.19
N ALA A 38 5.74 -3.13 4.17
CA ALA A 38 6.30 -3.65 2.93
C ALA A 38 5.33 -4.62 2.22
N ALA A 39 4.65 -5.47 2.99
CA ALA A 39 3.65 -6.39 2.43
C ALA A 39 2.43 -5.66 1.85
N THR A 40 2.03 -4.53 2.47
CA THR A 40 0.95 -3.67 1.95
C THR A 40 1.35 -2.98 0.66
N VAL A 41 2.58 -2.45 0.59
CA VAL A 41 3.13 -1.84 -0.62
C VAL A 41 3.18 -2.84 -1.76
N GLU A 42 3.74 -4.03 -1.53
CA GLU A 42 3.82 -5.09 -2.54
C GLU A 42 2.43 -5.47 -3.04
N ARG A 43 1.49 -5.73 -2.12
CA ARG A 43 0.13 -6.12 -2.50
C ARG A 43 -0.63 -5.01 -3.23
N THR A 44 -0.40 -3.76 -2.88
CA THR A 44 -1.02 -2.62 -3.58
C THR A 44 -0.47 -2.49 -5.00
N LEU A 45 0.84 -2.65 -5.20
CA LEU A 45 1.47 -2.67 -6.53
C LEU A 45 1.01 -3.86 -7.40
N GLU A 46 0.62 -4.98 -6.80
CA GLU A 46 0.03 -6.12 -7.51
C GLU A 46 -1.41 -5.86 -7.94
N LEU A 47 -2.21 -5.19 -7.09
CA LEU A 47 -3.63 -4.94 -7.31
C LEU A 47 -3.88 -3.72 -8.20
N LEU A 48 -2.96 -2.75 -8.20
CA LEU A 48 -2.98 -1.56 -9.03
C LEU A 48 -1.81 -1.60 -10.02
N PRO A 49 -2.07 -1.96 -11.30
CA PRO A 49 -1.02 -2.01 -12.31
C PRO A 49 -0.49 -0.62 -12.69
N GLY A 50 -1.12 0.46 -12.23
CA GLY A 50 -0.85 1.83 -12.65
C GLY A 50 -1.73 2.25 -13.83
N GLY A 51 -1.33 3.31 -14.52
CA GLY A 51 -2.05 3.85 -15.68
C GLY A 51 -1.17 4.82 -16.46
N ASN A 52 -1.61 5.22 -17.64
CA ASN A 52 -1.00 6.35 -18.34
C ASN A 52 -1.29 7.62 -17.54
N LEU A 53 -0.25 8.42 -17.34
CA LEU A 53 -0.30 9.65 -16.57
C LEU A 53 0.04 10.80 -17.52
N ASP A 54 -0.98 11.33 -18.19
CA ASP A 54 -0.84 12.38 -19.21
C ASP A 54 -1.06 13.77 -18.61
N SER A 55 -1.55 13.82 -17.36
CA SER A 55 -1.82 15.04 -16.61
C SER A 55 -1.52 14.87 -15.11
N LEU A 56 -1.51 15.99 -14.38
CA LEU A 56 -1.43 15.96 -12.92
C LEU A 56 -2.68 15.34 -12.29
N ASP A 57 -3.85 15.53 -12.90
CA ASP A 57 -5.10 14.96 -12.40
C ASP A 57 -5.04 13.43 -12.43
N ASP A 58 -4.44 12.83 -13.47
CA ASP A 58 -4.23 11.38 -13.53
C ASP A 58 -3.34 10.89 -12.38
N VAL A 59 -2.31 11.67 -12.00
CA VAL A 59 -1.43 11.35 -10.86
C VAL A 59 -2.23 11.39 -9.56
N TYR A 60 -3.08 12.41 -9.38
CA TYR A 60 -3.91 12.55 -8.19
C TYR A 60 -4.94 11.43 -8.07
N ASP A 61 -5.57 11.04 -9.18
CA ASP A 61 -6.55 9.96 -9.17
C ASP A 61 -5.90 8.61 -8.94
N LEU A 62 -4.70 8.38 -9.49
CA LEU A 62 -3.92 7.19 -9.19
C LEU A 62 -3.47 7.14 -7.73
N ASP A 63 -3.02 8.25 -7.15
CA ASP A 63 -2.67 8.34 -5.72
C ASP A 63 -3.89 8.00 -4.83
N LYS A 64 -5.06 8.60 -5.11
CA LYS A 64 -6.30 8.28 -4.39
C LYS A 64 -6.66 6.80 -4.49
N ALA A 65 -6.59 6.22 -5.69
CA ALA A 65 -6.86 4.80 -5.90
C ALA A 65 -5.88 3.93 -5.10
N ALA A 66 -4.59 4.26 -5.12
CA ALA A 66 -3.57 3.55 -4.36
C ALA A 66 -3.79 3.62 -2.85
N ARG A 67 -4.18 4.77 -2.30
CA ARG A 67 -4.54 4.89 -0.88
C ARG A 67 -5.77 4.05 -0.54
N ALA A 68 -6.81 4.08 -1.38
CA ALA A 68 -8.00 3.26 -1.18
C ALA A 68 -7.69 1.76 -1.20
N THR A 69 -6.87 1.30 -2.15
CA THR A 69 -6.45 -0.10 -2.22
C THR A 69 -5.55 -0.49 -1.05
N ALA A 70 -4.60 0.36 -0.66
CA ALA A 70 -3.75 0.10 0.50
C ALA A 70 -4.59 -0.02 1.79
N ALA A 71 -5.57 0.85 1.99
CA ALA A 71 -6.50 0.77 3.12
C ALA A 71 -7.30 -0.55 3.13
N GLN A 72 -7.77 -1.01 1.97
CA GLN A 72 -8.45 -2.30 1.84
C GLN A 72 -7.53 -3.49 2.16
N VAL A 73 -6.26 -3.43 1.74
CA VAL A 73 -5.25 -4.45 2.06
C VAL A 73 -5.00 -4.49 3.57
N LEU A 74 -4.81 -3.33 4.19
CA LEU A 74 -4.59 -3.21 5.64
C LEU A 74 -5.77 -3.75 6.43
N ALA A 75 -7.00 -3.37 6.09
CA ALA A 75 -8.20 -3.87 6.79
C ALA A 75 -8.26 -5.40 6.83
N LYS A 76 -7.88 -6.07 5.74
CA LYS A 76 -7.81 -7.55 5.68
C LYS A 76 -6.70 -8.12 6.58
N ARG A 77 -5.56 -7.43 6.70
CA ARG A 77 -4.43 -7.85 7.57
C ARG A 77 -4.72 -7.61 9.05
N SER A 78 -5.29 -6.46 9.40
CA SER A 78 -5.69 -6.15 10.78
C SER A 78 -6.72 -7.15 11.29
N ALA A 79 -7.69 -7.53 10.46
CA ALA A 79 -8.65 -8.59 10.79
C ALA A 79 -7.95 -9.95 11.03
N ALA A 80 -6.97 -10.31 10.20
CA ALA A 80 -6.19 -11.53 10.39
C ALA A 80 -5.35 -11.49 11.69
N ARG A 81 -4.72 -10.36 12.01
CA ARG A 81 -3.95 -10.18 13.26
C ARG A 81 -4.82 -10.25 14.51
N LEU A 82 -6.04 -9.72 14.46
CA LEU A 82 -7.01 -9.84 15.55
C LEU A 82 -7.56 -11.26 15.71
N ALA A 83 -7.47 -12.10 14.68
CA ALA A 83 -7.81 -13.52 14.76
C ALA A 83 -6.65 -14.41 15.27
N GLU A 84 -5.40 -13.94 15.17
CA GLU A 84 -4.22 -14.64 15.71
C GLU A 84 -4.23 -14.65 17.26
N PRO A 85 -3.82 -15.76 17.92
CA PRO A 85 -3.66 -15.81 19.38
C PRO A 85 -2.67 -14.75 19.88
N ALA A 86 -2.92 -14.17 21.06
CA ALA A 86 -2.11 -13.07 21.62
C ALA A 86 -0.61 -13.38 21.77
N GLU A 87 -0.25 -14.66 21.88
CA GLU A 87 1.14 -15.13 21.96
C GLU A 87 1.93 -15.01 20.64
N LYS A 88 1.24 -14.79 19.51
CA LYS A 88 1.81 -14.69 18.16
C LYS A 88 1.75 -13.28 17.56
N ARG A 89 1.20 -12.29 18.29
CA ARG A 89 0.92 -10.94 17.80
C ARG A 89 2.09 -9.96 17.91
#